data_AF-A0A8T5NC78-F1
#
_entry.id   AF-A0A8T5NC78-F1
#
_cell.length_a   1.000
_cell.length_b   1.000
_cell.length_c   1.000
_cell.angle_alpha   90.00
_cell.angle_beta   90.00
_cell.angle_gamma   90.00
#
_symmetry.space_group_name_H-M   'P 1'
#
loop_
_entity.id
_entity.type
_entity.pdbx_description
1 polymer ?
#
loop_
_entity_poly.entity_id
_entity_poly.type
_entity_poly.pdbx_seq_one_letter_code
_entity_poly.pdbx_strand_id
1 'polypeptide(L)'
;MQKEIYETAKEYLIENIGELVSAGDVYYDAGQSTWNVKILAKTPHGLLILGEMRLDKNKNIVDVPTKETLLSILKTKLTGFQVRAIL
;
A
#
# COMPACT_ATOMS: atom_id res chain seq x y z
N MET A 1 -8.85 -15.40 -7.83
CA MET A 1 -8.33 -14.10 -8.34
C MET A 1 -8.04 -13.07 -7.25
N GLN A 2 -9.02 -12.38 -6.63
CA GLN A 2 -8.74 -11.30 -5.66
C GLN A 2 -7.86 -11.76 -4.47
N LYS A 3 -8.13 -12.96 -3.93
CA LYS A 3 -7.29 -13.59 -2.90
C LYS A 3 -5.86 -13.86 -3.36
N GLU A 4 -5.67 -14.33 -4.59
CA GLU A 4 -4.33 -14.60 -5.14
C GLU A 4 -3.56 -13.30 -5.33
N ILE A 5 -4.22 -12.26 -5.85
CA ILE A 5 -3.63 -10.92 -5.97
C ILE A 5 -3.18 -10.39 -4.60
N TYR A 6 -4.03 -10.56 -3.57
CA TYR A 6 -3.70 -10.15 -2.22
C TYR A 6 -2.45 -10.88 -1.70
N GLU A 7 -2.37 -12.21 -1.83
CA GLU A 7 -1.21 -12.98 -1.36
C GLU A 7 0.06 -12.59 -2.13
N THR A 8 0.00 -12.47 -3.46
CA THR A 8 1.14 -12.01 -4.28
C THR A 8 1.63 -10.63 -3.83
N ALA A 9 0.71 -9.68 -3.60
CA ALA A 9 1.07 -8.35 -3.14
C ALA A 9 1.67 -8.39 -1.72
N LYS A 10 1.10 -9.19 -0.82
CA LYS A 10 1.57 -9.35 0.55
C LYS A 10 3.00 -9.92 0.58
N GLU A 11 3.26 -10.98 -0.17
CA GLU A 11 4.60 -11.61 -0.28
C GLU A 11 5.62 -10.59 -0.78
N TYR A 12 5.32 -9.90 -1.89
CA TYR A 12 6.22 -8.90 -2.44
C TYR A 12 6.53 -7.77 -1.45
N LEU A 13 5.51 -7.23 -0.78
CA LEU A 13 5.68 -6.11 0.15
C LEU A 13 6.55 -6.51 1.35
N ILE A 14 6.38 -7.71 1.89
CA ILE A 14 7.20 -8.23 2.98
C ILE A 14 8.66 -8.36 2.54
N GLU A 15 8.90 -8.95 1.36
CA GLU A 15 10.26 -9.21 0.85
C GLU A 15 11.02 -7.94 0.44
N ASN A 16 10.32 -6.95 -0.14
CA ASN A 16 10.96 -5.80 -0.78
C ASN A 16 10.88 -4.51 0.03
N ILE A 17 9.84 -4.34 0.85
CA ILE A 17 9.62 -3.12 1.66
C ILE A 17 9.88 -3.39 3.13
N GLY A 18 9.48 -4.57 3.61
CA GLY A 18 9.61 -5.03 4.98
C GLY A 18 8.29 -4.93 5.77
N GLU A 19 8.33 -5.38 7.03
CA GLU A 19 7.16 -5.57 7.90
C GLU A 19 6.44 -4.29 8.32
N LEU A 20 6.95 -3.12 7.95
CA LEU A 20 6.31 -1.82 8.22
C LEU A 20 5.03 -1.62 7.40
N VAL A 21 4.87 -2.34 6.30
CA VAL A 21 3.71 -2.26 5.43
C VAL A 21 3.06 -3.62 5.22
N SER A 22 1.78 -3.60 4.88
CA SER A 22 1.00 -4.79 4.52
C SER A 22 0.11 -4.51 3.32
N ALA A 23 -0.30 -5.56 2.62
CA ALA A 23 -1.38 -5.48 1.65
C ALA A 23 -2.71 -5.15 2.36
N GLY A 24 -3.55 -4.35 1.71
CA GLY A 24 -4.89 -3.97 2.11
C GLY A 24 -5.93 -4.37 1.08
N ASP A 25 -7.00 -3.58 0.96
CA ASP A 25 -8.08 -3.86 0.02
C ASP A 25 -7.57 -4.04 -1.40
N VAL A 26 -8.17 -5.01 -2.10
CA VAL A 26 -7.91 -5.28 -3.50
C VAL A 26 -9.13 -4.89 -4.32
N TYR A 27 -8.96 -4.22 -5.45
CA TYR A 27 -10.05 -3.94 -6.38
C TYR A 27 -9.55 -3.95 -7.82
N TYR A 28 -10.45 -4.19 -8.76
CA TYR A 28 -10.12 -4.19 -10.18
C TYR A 28 -10.49 -2.84 -10.82
N ASP A 29 -9.53 -2.23 -11.52
CA ASP A 29 -9.75 -1.06 -12.35
C ASP A 29 -9.89 -1.52 -13.80
N ALA A 30 -11.12 -1.49 -14.32
CA ALA A 30 -11.41 -1.90 -15.69
C ALA A 30 -10.82 -0.93 -16.73
N GLY A 31 -10.65 0.36 -16.39
CA GLY A 31 -10.08 1.36 -17.30
C GLY A 31 -8.59 1.14 -17.53
N GLN A 32 -7.87 0.69 -16.50
CA GLN A 32 -6.45 0.35 -16.60
C GLN A 32 -6.19 -1.15 -16.84
N SER A 33 -7.22 -1.98 -16.73
CA SER A 33 -7.12 -3.44 -16.77
C SER A 33 -6.14 -4.02 -15.72
N THR A 34 -6.10 -3.40 -14.54
CA THR A 34 -5.21 -3.78 -13.43
C THR A 34 -5.99 -4.12 -12.16
N TRP A 35 -5.43 -4.99 -11.36
CA TRP A 35 -5.79 -5.14 -9.96
C TRP A 35 -4.94 -4.20 -9.12
N ASN A 36 -5.59 -3.36 -8.32
CA ASN A 36 -4.97 -2.42 -7.41
C ASN A 36 -5.06 -2.98 -5.99
N VAL A 37 -3.96 -2.91 -5.26
CA VAL A 37 -3.86 -3.36 -3.87
C VAL A 37 -3.38 -2.19 -3.02
N LYS A 38 -4.19 -1.78 -2.05
CA LYS A 38 -3.78 -0.72 -1.11
C LYS A 38 -2.57 -1.18 -0.30
N ILE A 39 -1.64 -0.28 -0.06
CA ILE A 39 -0.49 -0.49 0.82
C ILE A 39 -0.79 0.21 2.14
N LEU A 40 -0.85 -0.57 3.21
CA LEU A 40 -1.21 -0.10 4.55
C LEU A 40 0.01 -0.05 5.46
N ALA A 41 0.08 0.93 6.34
CA ALA A 41 1.00 0.94 7.48
C ALA A 41 0.22 1.01 8.79
N LYS A 42 0.63 0.17 9.76
CA LYS A 42 0.11 0.22 11.12
C LYS A 42 0.88 1.26 11.92
N THR A 43 0.15 2.20 12.51
CA THR A 43 0.73 3.27 13.34
C THR A 43 0.02 3.30 14.70
N PRO A 44 0.58 3.98 15.71
CA PRO A 44 -0.12 4.20 16.98
C PRO A 44 -1.47 4.91 16.83
N HIS A 45 -1.69 5.64 15.73
CA HIS A 45 -2.94 6.36 15.43
C HIS A 45 -3.90 5.54 14.55
N GLY A 46 -3.61 4.26 14.31
CA GLY A 46 -4.41 3.37 13.48
C GLY A 46 -3.72 3.00 12.16
N LEU A 47 -4.53 2.51 11.22
CA LEU A 47 -4.06 2.09 9.89
C LEU A 47 -4.08 3.27 8.92
N LEU A 48 -2.97 3.46 8.20
CA LEU A 48 -2.85 4.48 7.16
C LEU A 48 -2.66 3.83 5.81
N ILE A 49 -3.42 4.28 4.81
CA ILE A 49 -3.17 3.97 3.40
C ILE A 49 -2.02 4.87 2.92
N LEU A 50 -0.93 4.26 2.47
CA LEU A 50 0.27 4.95 2.00
C LEU A 50 0.35 5.04 0.47
N GLY A 51 -0.32 4.16 -0.24
CA GLY A 51 -0.31 4.10 -1.70
C GLY A 51 -0.97 2.83 -2.20
N GLU A 52 -0.72 2.49 -3.45
CA GLU A 52 -1.27 1.30 -4.09
C GLU A 52 -0.19 0.60 -4.91
N MET A 53 -0.21 -0.73 -4.91
CA MET A 53 0.50 -1.59 -5.85
C MET A 53 -0.48 -1.99 -6.96
N ARG A 54 0.02 -2.13 -8.18
CA ARG A 54 -0.77 -2.57 -9.34
C ARG A 54 -0.23 -3.85 -9.92
N LEU A 55 -1.13 -4.77 -10.22
CA LEU A 55 -0.84 -6.02 -10.90
C LEU A 55 -1.71 -6.16 -12.15
N ASP A 56 -1.16 -6.77 -13.20
CA ASP A 56 -1.94 -7.13 -14.39
C ASP A 56 -2.81 -8.39 -14.15
N LYS A 57 -3.54 -8.82 -15.18
CA LYS A 57 -4.38 -10.04 -15.12
C LYS A 57 -3.59 -11.33 -14.91
N ASN A 58 -2.30 -11.31 -15.19
CA ASN A 58 -1.37 -12.43 -15.03
C ASN A 58 -0.63 -12.38 -13.69
N LYS A 59 -0.97 -11.44 -12.80
CA LYS A 59 -0.35 -11.23 -11.47
C LYS A 59 1.08 -10.69 -11.55
N ASN A 60 1.49 -10.12 -12.68
CA ASN A 60 2.76 -9.39 -12.76
C ASN A 60 2.59 -8.01 -12.15
N ILE A 61 3.56 -7.57 -11.36
CA ILE A 61 3.58 -6.22 -10.80
C ILE A 61 3.92 -5.25 -11.94
N VAL A 62 3.00 -4.31 -12.20
CA VAL A 62 3.16 -3.28 -13.24
C VAL A 62 3.57 -1.93 -12.66
N ASP A 63 3.22 -1.68 -11.39
CA ASP A 63 3.59 -0.47 -10.67
C ASP A 63 3.59 -0.73 -9.16
N VAL A 64 4.57 -0.17 -8.46
CA VAL A 64 4.65 -0.20 -7.00
C VAL A 64 5.50 0.98 -6.50
N PRO A 65 5.02 1.76 -5.52
CA PRO A 65 5.80 2.81 -4.90
C PRO A 65 7.06 2.26 -4.22
N THR A 66 8.17 3.00 -4.33
CA THR A 66 9.40 2.62 -3.62
C THR A 66 9.25 2.74 -2.11
N LYS A 67 10.12 2.06 -1.36
CA LYS A 67 10.18 2.15 0.11
C LYS A 67 10.37 3.60 0.58
N GLU A 68 11.24 4.36 -0.08
CA GLU A 68 11.50 5.77 0.24
C GLU A 68 10.24 6.62 0.04
N THR A 69 9.50 6.36 -1.03
CA THR A 69 8.23 7.05 -1.32
C THR A 69 7.20 6.77 -0.23
N LEU A 70 7.03 5.50 0.14
CA LEU A 70 6.10 5.11 1.21
C LEU A 70 6.49 5.72 2.57
N LEU A 71 7.79 5.72 2.91
CA LEU A 71 8.28 6.35 4.14
C LEU A 71 8.06 7.86 4.16
N SER A 72 8.25 8.54 3.03
CA SER A 72 7.98 9.98 2.90
C SER A 72 6.50 10.29 3.13
N ILE A 73 5.60 9.51 2.53
CA ILE A 73 4.15 9.64 2.71
C ILE A 73 3.77 9.38 4.17
N LEU A 74 4.33 8.33 4.79
CA LEU A 74 4.08 8.01 6.19
C LEU A 74 4.49 9.16 7.12
N LYS A 75 5.71 9.70 6.97
CA LYS A 75 6.20 10.85 7.75
C LYS A 75 5.29 12.07 7.60
N THR A 76 4.85 12.35 6.37
CA THR A 76 3.94 13.47 6.08
C THR A 76 2.59 13.30 6.75
N LYS A 77 2.02 12.08 6.73
CA LYS A 77 0.75 11.79 7.42
C LYS A 77 0.89 11.91 8.93
N LEU A 78 1.96 11.36 9.52
CA LEU A 78 2.19 11.39 10.98
C LEU A 78 2.39 12.82 11.51
N THR A 79 3.13 13.66 10.79
CA THR A 79 3.29 15.08 11.15
C THR A 79 1.97 15.86 11.02
N GLY A 80 1.16 15.56 9.99
CA GLY A 80 -0.18 16.12 9.85
C GLY A 80 -1.14 15.78 10.99
N PHE A 81 -0.99 14.60 11.62
CA PHE A 81 -1.77 14.25 12.83
C PHE A 81 -1.35 15.06 14.06
N GLN A 82 -0.06 15.36 14.24
CA GLN A 82 0.40 16.17 15.38
C GLN A 82 -0.14 17.60 15.34
N VAL A 83 -0.25 18.20 14.15
CA VAL A 83 -0.77 19.58 14.02
C VAL A 83 -2.26 19.67 14.34
N ARG A 84 -3.04 18.61 14.08
CA ARG A 84 -4.49 18.58 14.35
C ARG A 84 -4.84 18.33 15.82
N ALA A 85 -3.90 17.85 16.63
CA ALA A 85 -4.13 17.56 18.05
C ALA A 85 -3.85 18.77 18.98
N ILE A 86 -3.38 19.89 18.45
CA ILE A 86 -2.97 21.10 19.21
C ILE A 86 -3.92 22.29 18.98
N LEU A 87 -5.02 22.09 18.24
CA LEU A 87 -6.07 23.09 18.01
C LEU A 87 -7.37 22.67 18.69
#